data_AF-A0A9P1CUG7-F1
#
_entry.id   AF-A0A9P1CUG7-F1
#
_cell.length_a   1.000
_cell.length_b   1.000
_cell.length_c   1.000
_cell.angle_alpha   90.00
_cell.angle_beta   90.00
_cell.angle_gamma   90.00
#
_symmetry.space_group_name_H-M   'P 1'
#
loop_
_entity.id
_entity.type
_entity.pdbx_description
1 polymer ?
#
loop_
_entity_poly.entity_id
_entity_poly.type
_entity_poly.pdbx_seq_one_letter_code
_entity_poly.pdbx_strand_id
1 'polypeptide(L)'
;MTVLAKNVMDSAMSCLVFAIATRENFWESSLVLDANKETMYSDLLYHWAFCATCVTICSGSMAERTHIIGYLTHAALMAGLIFPPVAEAVWGSGGLLRPFFVNAV
;
A
#
# COMPACT_ATOMS: atom_id res chain seq x y z
N MET A 1 -4.41 -15.94 -17.45
CA MET A 1 -5.27 -15.47 -16.35
C MET A 1 -6.18 -14.38 -16.88
N THR A 2 -7.48 -14.44 -16.58
CA THR A 2 -8.41 -13.38 -16.91
C THR A 2 -8.05 -12.11 -16.13
N VAL A 3 -8.37 -10.93 -16.68
CA VAL A 3 -8.08 -9.63 -16.05
C VAL A 3 -8.71 -9.54 -14.65
N LEU A 4 -9.92 -10.08 -14.48
CA LEU A 4 -10.59 -10.18 -13.19
C LEU A 4 -9.75 -10.93 -12.14
N ALA A 5 -9.16 -12.07 -12.52
CA ALA A 5 -8.41 -12.92 -11.59
C ALA A 5 -7.11 -12.25 -11.10
N LYS A 6 -6.50 -11.38 -11.91
CA LYS A 6 -5.31 -10.62 -11.50
C LYS A 6 -5.65 -9.55 -10.47
N ASN A 7 -6.71 -8.77 -10.72
CA ASN A 7 -7.14 -7.72 -9.80
C ASN A 7 -7.58 -8.30 -8.43
N VAL A 8 -8.26 -9.45 -8.45
CA VAL A 8 -8.62 -10.18 -7.21
C VAL A 8 -7.36 -10.69 -6.49
N MET A 9 -6.36 -11.18 -7.22
CA MET A 9 -5.11 -11.64 -6.62
C MET A 9 -4.29 -10.50 -6.00
N ASP A 10 -4.18 -9.36 -6.70
CA ASP A 10 -3.42 -8.20 -6.28
C ASP A 10 -4.01 -7.57 -5.00
N SER A 11 -5.34 -7.47 -4.92
CA SER A 11 -6.05 -6.99 -3.73
C SER A 11 -5.90 -7.95 -2.54
N ALA A 12 -6.03 -9.26 -2.74
CA ALA A 12 -5.85 -10.26 -1.69
C ALA A 12 -4.42 -10.27 -1.14
N MET A 13 -3.41 -10.19 -2.02
CA MET A 13 -2.01 -10.14 -1.60
C MET A 13 -1.68 -8.85 -0.86
N SER A 14 -2.14 -7.70 -1.35
CA SER A 14 -1.93 -6.42 -0.66
C SER A 14 -2.58 -6.41 0.73
N CYS A 15 -3.73 -7.07 0.89
CA CYS A 15 -4.41 -7.21 2.18
C CYS A 15 -3.60 -8.09 3.15
N LEU A 16 -3.11 -9.24 2.68
CA LEU A 16 -2.26 -10.13 3.48
C LEU A 16 -0.99 -9.43 3.94
N VAL A 17 -0.36 -8.66 3.04
CA VAL A 17 0.85 -7.89 3.36
C VAL A 17 0.54 -6.85 4.42
N PHE A 18 -0.53 -6.06 4.28
CA PHE A 18 -0.95 -5.07 5.29
C PHE A 18 -1.33 -5.71 6.64
N ALA A 19 -1.94 -6.89 6.64
CA ALA A 19 -2.32 -7.60 7.87
C ALA A 19 -1.09 -8.13 8.62
N ILE A 20 -0.17 -8.80 7.91
CA ILE A 20 1.12 -9.24 8.48
C ILE A 20 1.92 -8.01 8.91
N ALA A 21 1.83 -6.94 8.11
CA ALA A 21 2.60 -5.75 8.34
C ALA A 21 2.29 -5.07 9.67
N THR A 22 1.00 -4.87 9.89
CA THR A 22 0.46 -4.28 11.11
C THR A 22 0.72 -5.18 12.33
N ARG A 23 0.72 -6.51 12.14
CA ARG A 23 1.02 -7.47 13.22
C ARG A 23 2.47 -7.37 13.70
N GLU A 24 3.42 -7.29 12.77
CA GLU A 24 4.85 -7.31 13.07
C GLU A 24 5.44 -5.91 13.31
N ASN A 25 4.61 -4.85 13.30
CA ASN A 25 5.02 -3.45 13.42
C ASN A 25 6.15 -3.01 12.47
N PHE A 26 6.41 -3.70 11.36
CA PHE A 26 7.60 -3.40 10.54
C PHE A 26 7.60 -2.01 9.87
N TRP A 27 6.46 -1.30 9.94
CA TRP A 27 6.21 0.05 9.49
C TRP A 27 6.15 0.91 10.74
N GLU A 28 7.26 1.03 11.45
CA GLU A 28 7.42 1.87 12.66
C GLU A 28 7.07 3.37 12.42
N SER A 29 6.65 3.71 11.20
CA SER A 29 6.04 4.96 10.77
C SER A 29 4.72 5.23 11.52
N SER A 30 4.68 6.37 12.22
CA SER A 30 3.48 6.87 12.90
C SER A 30 2.27 7.01 11.98
N LEU A 31 2.40 7.13 10.65
CA LEU A 31 1.22 7.22 9.78
C LEU A 31 0.30 5.98 9.82
N VAL A 32 0.88 4.78 9.96
CA VAL A 32 0.12 3.51 9.93
C VAL A 32 -0.17 3.01 11.35
N LEU A 33 0.68 3.36 12.33
CA LEU A 33 0.60 2.90 13.71
C LEU A 33 0.25 3.98 14.74
N ASP A 34 0.04 5.26 14.36
CA ASP A 34 -0.38 6.31 15.31
C ASP A 34 -1.84 6.07 15.71
N ALA A 35 -1.94 5.39 16.84
CA ALA A 35 -3.13 4.85 17.41
C ALA A 35 -3.90 5.92 18.20
N ASN A 36 -4.82 6.60 17.54
CA ASN A 36 -6.15 6.61 18.14
C ASN A 36 -6.73 5.22 17.93
N LYS A 37 -6.77 4.39 18.99
CA LYS A 37 -7.29 3.00 18.92
C LYS A 37 -8.70 2.92 18.29
N GLU A 38 -9.42 4.03 18.28
CA GLU A 38 -10.74 4.19 17.69
C GLU A 38 -10.74 4.23 16.15
N THR A 39 -9.68 4.68 15.47
CA THR A 39 -9.65 4.85 13.98
C THR A 39 -8.66 3.95 13.24
N MET A 40 -7.83 3.18 13.95
CA MET A 40 -6.78 2.33 13.38
C MET A 40 -7.23 1.48 12.18
N TYR A 41 -8.41 0.86 12.26
CA TYR A 41 -8.94 0.04 11.15
C TYR A 41 -9.38 0.88 9.94
N SER A 42 -9.93 2.07 10.18
CA SER A 42 -10.36 2.98 9.10
C SER A 42 -9.15 3.48 8.31
N ASP A 43 -8.09 3.89 9.02
CA ASP A 43 -6.87 4.41 8.41
C ASP A 43 -6.08 3.31 7.68
N LEU A 44 -6.08 2.09 8.24
CA LEU A 44 -5.53 0.91 7.58
C LEU A 44 -6.26 0.58 6.27
N LEU A 45 -7.59 0.55 6.29
CA LEU A 45 -8.40 0.27 5.10
C LEU A 45 -8.26 1.37 4.04
N TYR A 46 -8.19 2.62 4.46
CA TYR A 46 -7.94 3.76 3.57
C TYR A 46 -6.62 3.57 2.82
N HIS A 47 -5.51 3.41 3.54
CA HIS A 47 -4.19 3.20 2.93
C HIS A 47 -4.11 1.92 2.09
N TRP A 48 -4.72 0.83 2.56
CA TRP A 48 -4.79 -0.41 1.80
C TRP A 48 -5.51 -0.24 0.46
N ALA A 49 -6.63 0.47 0.41
CA ALA A 49 -7.39 0.69 -0.83
C ALA A 49 -6.57 1.46 -1.88
N PHE A 50 -5.82 2.50 -1.46
CA PHE A 50 -4.90 3.22 -2.36
C PHE A 50 -3.75 2.33 -2.82
N CYS A 51 -3.17 1.54 -1.92
CA CYS A 51 -2.11 0.59 -2.27
C CYS A 51 -2.61 -0.45 -3.29
N ALA A 52 -3.76 -1.09 -3.03
CA ALA A 52 -4.34 -2.10 -3.92
C ALA A 52 -4.64 -1.53 -5.32
N THR A 53 -5.08 -0.28 -5.40
CA THR A 53 -5.28 0.42 -6.67
C THR A 53 -3.96 0.62 -7.42
N CYS A 54 -2.90 1.06 -6.73
CA CYS A 54 -1.57 1.24 -7.33
C CYS A 54 -1.00 -0.10 -7.85
N VAL A 55 -1.10 -1.17 -7.06
CA VAL A 55 -0.64 -2.51 -7.46
C VAL A 55 -1.40 -2.97 -8.71
N THR A 56 -2.70 -2.74 -8.78
CA THR A 56 -3.53 -3.12 -9.93
C THR A 56 -3.16 -2.35 -11.21
N ILE A 57 -2.83 -1.06 -11.11
CA ILE A 57 -2.36 -0.27 -12.26
C ILE A 57 -1.02 -0.82 -12.77
N CYS A 58 -0.08 -1.09 -11.86
CA CYS A 58 1.22 -1.64 -12.22
C CYS A 58 1.09 -3.06 -12.81
N SER A 59 0.23 -3.91 -12.25
CA SER A 59 -0.01 -5.26 -12.75
C SER A 59 -0.72 -5.25 -14.12
N GLY A 60 -1.60 -4.27 -14.36
CA GLY A 60 -2.25 -4.03 -15.64
C GLY A 60 -1.28 -3.69 -16.78
N SER A 61 -0.16 -3.05 -16.47
CA SER A 61 0.90 -2.78 -17.45
C SER A 61 1.67 -4.03 -17.90
N MET A 62 1.63 -5.12 -17.11
CA MET A 62 2.36 -6.36 -17.36
C MET A 62 1.59 -7.36 -18.23
N ALA A 63 0.90 -6.85 -19.25
CA ALA A 63 -0.07 -7.59 -20.06
C ALA A 63 0.55 -8.58 -21.06
N GLU A 64 1.57 -9.36 -20.70
CA GLU A 64 2.05 -10.48 -21.51
C GLU A 64 2.90 -11.47 -20.70
N ARG A 65 2.41 -12.71 -20.55
CA ARG A 65 3.16 -13.92 -20.11
C ARG A 65 3.91 -13.92 -18.76
N THR A 66 3.58 -13.06 -17.80
CA THR A 66 4.21 -13.11 -16.46
C THR A 66 3.69 -14.29 -15.61
N HIS A 67 4.60 -15.06 -15.00
CA HIS A 67 4.29 -16.15 -14.07
C HIS A 67 3.59 -15.62 -12.81
N ILE A 68 2.67 -16.41 -12.26
CA ILE A 68 1.88 -16.06 -11.05
C ILE A 68 2.77 -15.62 -9.88
N ILE A 69 3.94 -16.23 -9.73
CA ILE A 69 4.91 -15.91 -8.66
C ILE A 69 5.43 -14.47 -8.81
N GLY A 70 5.66 -14.00 -10.03
CA GLY A 70 6.14 -12.64 -10.29
C GLY A 70 5.10 -11.57 -9.94
N TYR A 71 3.81 -11.85 -10.14
CA TYR A 71 2.73 -10.97 -9.67
C TYR A 71 2.67 -10.93 -8.15
N LEU A 72 2.81 -12.09 -7.51
CA LEU A 72 2.75 -12.20 -6.05
C LEU A 72 3.87 -11.42 -5.37
N THR A 73 5.09 -11.55 -5.87
CA THR A 73 6.26 -10.83 -5.34
C THR A 73 6.18 -9.34 -5.67
N HIS A 74 5.72 -8.96 -6.86
CA HIS A 74 5.48 -7.55 -7.19
C HIS A 74 4.49 -6.90 -6.22
N ALA A 75 3.34 -7.54 -5.98
CA ALA A 75 2.32 -7.04 -5.06
C ALA A 75 2.88 -6.92 -3.63
N ALA A 76 3.65 -7.91 -3.16
CA ALA A 76 4.26 -7.88 -1.84
C ALA A 76 5.31 -6.77 -1.67
N LEU A 77 6.16 -6.55 -2.68
CA LEU A 77 7.17 -5.49 -2.66
C LEU A 77 6.52 -4.10 -2.73
N MET A 78 5.50 -3.94 -3.57
CA MET A 78 4.77 -2.68 -3.67
C MET A 78 4.06 -2.33 -2.36
N ALA A 79 3.32 -3.27 -1.78
CA ALA A 79 2.58 -3.04 -0.55
C ALA A 79 3.46 -2.94 0.70
N GLY A 80 4.54 -3.73 0.76
CA GLY A 80 5.37 -3.84 1.96
C GLY A 80 6.55 -2.86 2.01
N LEU A 81 7.16 -2.52 0.87
CA LEU A 81 8.38 -1.70 0.85
C LEU A 81 8.17 -0.32 0.21
N ILE A 82 7.41 -0.24 -0.88
CA ILE A 82 7.34 1.00 -1.68
C ILE A 82 6.25 1.93 -1.16
N PHE A 83 5.06 1.40 -0.87
CA PHE A 83 3.93 2.21 -0.41
C PHE A 83 4.17 2.94 0.92
N PRO A 84 4.75 2.32 1.97
CA PRO A 84 4.89 2.95 3.28
C PRO A 84 5.70 4.25 3.32
N PRO A 85 6.93 4.31 2.78
CA PRO A 85 7.72 5.53 2.81
C PRO A 85 7.09 6.63 1.94
N VAL A 86 6.39 6.26 0.86
CA VAL A 86 5.67 7.22 0.01
C VAL A 86 4.46 7.80 0.76
N ALA A 87 3.70 6.95 1.44
CA ALA A 87 2.55 7.37 2.23
C ALA A 87 2.99 8.33 3.36
N GLU A 88 4.08 8.02 4.06
CA GLU A 88 4.60 8.92 5.11
C GLU A 88 5.18 10.21 4.54
N ALA A 89 5.84 10.18 3.37
CA ALA A 89 6.37 11.40 2.75
C ALA A 89 5.26 12.38 2.32
N VAL A 90 4.10 11.86 1.89
CA VAL A 90 2.97 12.65 1.38
C VAL A 90 2.01 13.05 2.51
N TRP A 91 1.61 12.09 3.35
CA TRP A 91 0.56 12.26 4.36
C TRP A 91 1.09 12.27 5.80
N GLY A 92 2.35 11.92 6.02
CA GLY A 92 2.96 11.88 7.36
C GLY A 92 3.16 13.26 7.96
N SER A 93 3.08 13.33 9.28
CA SER A 93 3.16 14.60 10.01
C SER A 93 4.51 15.31 9.82
N GLY A 94 5.60 14.56 9.62
CA GLY A 94 6.94 15.03 9.27
C GLY A 94 7.33 14.80 7.81
N GLY A 95 6.38 14.49 6.93
CA GLY A 95 6.66 14.11 5.53
C GLY A 95 7.39 15.20 4.74
N LEU A 96 8.37 14.79 3.93
CA LEU A 96 9.19 15.69 3.11
C LEU A 96 8.36 16.59 2.18
N LEU A 97 7.21 16.10 1.72
CA LEU A 97 6.35 16.84 0.77
C LEU A 97 5.31 17.71 1.47
N ARG A 98 5.04 17.49 2.76
CA ARG A 98 4.06 18.26 3.55
C ARG A 98 4.31 19.78 3.55
N PRO A 99 5.54 20.31 3.74
CA PRO A 99 5.75 21.76 3.72
C PRO A 99 5.43 22.40 2.37
N PHE A 100 5.50 21.66 1.26
CA PHE A 100 5.10 22.18 -0.05
C PHE A 100 3.58 22.35 -0.17
N PHE A 101 2.78 21.47 0.45
CA PHE A 101 1.32 21.57 0.45
C PHE A 101 0.79 22.57 1.47
N VAL A 102 1.50 22.78 2.59
CA VAL A 102 1.11 23.75 3.63
C VAL A 102 1.33 25.21 3.22
N ASN A 103 2.42 25.51 2.50
CA ASN A 103 2.74 26.89 2.10
C ASN A 103 2.07 27.32 0.78
N ALA A 104 1.26 26.43 0.17
CA ALA A 104 0.54 26.69 -1.08
C ALA A 104 -0.90 27.21 -0.87
N VAL A 105 -1.29 27.46 0.39
CA VAL A 105 -2.56 28.08 0.82
C VAL A 105 -2.24 29.42 1.49
#